data_AF-A0A9R1PHH8-F1
#
_entry.id   AF-A0A9R1PHH8-F1
#
_cell.length_a   1.000
_cell.length_b   1.000
_cell.length_c   1.000
_cell.angle_alpha   90.00
_cell.angle_beta   90.00
_cell.angle_gamma   90.00
#
_symmetry.space_group_name_H-M   'P 1'
#
loop_
_entity.id
_entity.type
_entity.pdbx_description
1 polymer ?
#
loop_
_entity_poly.entity_id
_entity_poly.type
_entity_poly.pdbx_seq_one_letter_code
_entity_poly.pdbx_strand_id
1 'polypeptide(L)'
;MEAAEIGGALLFALAAAAALFSAVSTGAVDFSHPLAVGGRVDFQETISWFIGIFDGSSSSSSAAGGVSLAEVYELWVRVRGRVIAPALQVAVWACMVMSVMLVVEALYNCVVSLGVKAVGWRPEWRFKWEPLAGDDEEKGGAHYPMVLVQIPMYNELEVYKLSIGAACELQWPKDRIIVQVLDDSTDPFIKNLVELECESWAVKGLNIKYATRSSRKGFKAGALKKGMECDYAKQCEYVAIFDADFQPEPDFLLRTVPFFVHNPEVALVQARWSFEFCSE
;
A
#
# COMPACT_ATOMS: atom_id res chain seq x y z
N MET A 1 15.32 11.33 1.31
CA MET A 1 15.24 11.38 -0.16
C MET A 1 16.35 12.27 -0.66
N GLU A 2 17.46 11.64 -1.01
CA GLU A 2 18.62 12.28 -1.62
C GLU A 2 18.23 12.90 -2.97
N ALA A 3 18.96 13.95 -3.38
CA ALA A 3 18.74 14.66 -4.64
C ALA A 3 18.75 13.72 -5.88
N ALA A 4 19.35 12.53 -5.75
CA ALA A 4 19.39 11.49 -6.77
C ALA A 4 18.02 10.92 -7.14
N GLU A 5 17.10 10.72 -6.17
CA GLU A 5 15.76 10.16 -6.45
C GLU A 5 14.85 11.16 -7.17
N ILE A 6 14.98 12.45 -6.85
CA ILE A 6 14.24 13.53 -7.51
C ILE A 6 14.75 13.71 -8.95
N GLY A 7 16.06 13.59 -9.16
CA GLY A 7 16.67 13.58 -10.49
C GLY A 7 16.17 12.42 -11.34
N GLY A 8 16.08 11.21 -10.77
CA GLY A 8 15.56 10.02 -11.46
C GLY A 8 14.10 10.14 -11.87
N ALA A 9 13.23 10.63 -10.97
CA ALA A 9 11.81 10.84 -11.28
C ALA A 9 11.60 11.92 -12.36
N LEU A 10 12.38 13.00 -12.32
CA LEU A 10 12.34 14.06 -13.33
C LEU A 10 12.84 13.56 -14.69
N LEU A 11 13.92 12.78 -14.72
CA LEU A 11 14.44 12.19 -15.96
C LEU A 11 13.43 11.20 -16.57
N PHE A 12 12.76 10.40 -15.73
CA PHE A 12 11.74 9.45 -16.18
C PHE A 12 10.52 10.17 -16.74
N ALA A 13 10.05 11.24 -16.09
CA ALA A 13 8.94 12.05 -16.57
C ALA A 13 9.28 12.76 -17.89
N LEU A 14 10.48 13.31 -18.03
CA LEU A 14 10.95 13.94 -19.28
C LEU A 14 11.10 12.91 -20.41
N ALA A 15 11.61 11.71 -20.11
CA ALA A 15 11.71 10.62 -21.09
C ALA A 15 10.34 10.13 -21.55
N ALA A 16 9.38 9.98 -20.61
CA ALA A 16 8.00 9.60 -20.93
C ALA A 16 7.31 10.67 -21.77
N ALA A 17 7.46 11.95 -21.43
CA ALA A 17 6.91 13.06 -22.20
C ALA A 17 7.53 13.15 -23.62
N ALA A 18 8.84 12.93 -23.75
CA ALA A 18 9.53 12.91 -25.04
C ALA A 18 9.09 11.71 -25.91
N ALA A 19 8.88 10.54 -25.31
CA ALA A 19 8.36 9.36 -25.99
C ALA A 19 6.92 9.59 -26.48
N LEU A 20 6.07 10.22 -25.65
CA LEU A 20 4.70 10.60 -26.02
C LEU A 20 4.69 11.60 -27.17
N PHE A 21 5.53 12.63 -27.11
CA PHE A 21 5.64 13.64 -28.16
C PHE A 21 6.16 13.07 -29.47
N SER A 22 7.13 12.15 -29.40
CA SER A 22 7.67 11.44 -30.57
C SER A 22 6.64 10.50 -31.21
N ALA A 23 5.85 9.77 -30.40
CA ALA A 23 4.78 8.90 -30.89
C ALA A 23 3.64 9.68 -31.56
N VAL A 24 3.31 10.86 -31.04
CA VAL A 24 2.33 11.78 -31.65
C VAL A 24 2.89 12.42 -32.93
N SER A 25 4.17 12.83 -32.93
CA SER A 25 4.81 13.50 -34.06
C SER A 25 5.10 12.58 -35.26
N THR A 26 5.24 11.27 -35.05
CA THR A 26 5.55 10.30 -36.12
C THR A 26 4.32 9.72 -36.80
N GLY A 27 3.11 10.15 -36.43
CA GLY A 27 1.87 9.64 -37.02
C GLY A 27 1.56 8.17 -36.67
N ALA A 28 2.24 7.61 -35.66
CA ALA A 28 2.07 6.22 -35.22
C ALA A 28 0.67 5.90 -34.65
N VAL A 29 -0.20 6.90 -34.56
CA VAL A 29 -1.59 6.80 -34.05
C VAL A 29 -2.62 6.72 -35.18
N ASP A 30 -2.19 6.85 -36.44
CA ASP A 30 -3.06 6.72 -37.61
C ASP A 30 -3.00 5.31 -38.21
N PHE A 31 -3.84 4.42 -37.69
CA PHE A 31 -3.96 3.04 -38.18
C PHE A 31 -4.82 2.94 -39.45
N SER A 32 -5.30 4.08 -39.97
CA SER A 32 -6.08 4.18 -41.21
C SER A 32 -5.21 3.96 -42.45
N HIS A 33 -3.90 4.19 -42.32
CA HIS A 33 -2.92 3.94 -43.37
C HIS A 33 -2.01 2.77 -42.96
N PRO A 34 -1.76 1.80 -43.86
CA PRO A 34 -0.74 0.80 -43.59
C PRO A 34 0.60 1.51 -43.42
N LEU A 35 1.29 1.24 -42.31
CA LEU A 35 2.65 1.71 -42.07
C LEU A 35 3.48 1.42 -43.33
N ALA A 36 3.87 2.48 -44.04
CA ALA A 36 4.84 2.38 -45.12
C ALA A 36 6.23 2.16 -44.50
N VAL A 37 6.41 1.01 -43.87
CA VAL A 37 7.72 0.51 -43.48
C VAL A 37 8.33 -0.06 -44.75
N GLY A 38 9.29 0.67 -45.30
CA GLY A 38 10.20 0.17 -46.31
C GLY A 38 10.86 -1.11 -45.81
N GLY A 39 10.38 -2.23 -46.33
CA GLY A 39 10.80 -3.57 -45.95
C GLY A 39 9.78 -4.54 -46.50
N ARG A 40 10.08 -5.10 -47.67
CA ARG A 40 9.26 -6.08 -48.38
C ARG A 40 9.27 -7.38 -47.56
N VAL A 41 8.49 -7.41 -46.47
CA VAL A 41 8.18 -8.66 -45.78
C VAL A 41 7.05 -9.27 -46.59
N ASP A 42 7.41 -10.23 -47.45
CA ASP A 42 6.45 -10.99 -48.26
C ASP A 42 5.57 -11.82 -47.32
N PHE A 43 4.53 -11.16 -46.80
CA PHE A 43 3.52 -11.71 -45.91
C PHE A 43 2.83 -12.95 -46.51
N GLN A 44 2.92 -13.08 -47.83
CA GLN A 44 2.46 -14.22 -48.61
C GLN A 44 3.28 -15.50 -48.34
N GLU A 45 4.60 -15.40 -48.12
CA GLU A 45 5.41 -16.56 -47.68
C GLU A 45 5.12 -16.95 -46.24
N THR A 46 4.91 -15.97 -45.35
CA THR A 46 4.64 -16.24 -43.92
C THR A 46 3.29 -16.93 -43.74
N ILE A 47 2.29 -16.56 -44.54
CA ILE A 47 0.98 -17.22 -44.58
C ILE A 47 1.10 -18.61 -45.21
N SER A 48 1.86 -18.77 -46.29
CA SER A 48 2.06 -20.08 -46.93
C SER A 48 2.80 -21.07 -46.01
N TRP A 49 3.73 -20.59 -45.18
CA TRP A 49 4.38 -21.37 -44.13
C TRP A 49 3.43 -21.75 -42.99
N PHE A 50 2.59 -20.82 -42.54
CA PHE A 50 1.57 -21.10 -41.51
C PHE A 50 0.54 -22.14 -41.97
N ILE A 51 0.16 -22.09 -43.25
CA ILE A 51 -0.76 -23.06 -43.87
C ILE A 51 -0.07 -24.43 -44.01
N GLY A 52 1.21 -24.48 -44.40
CA GLY A 52 1.98 -25.74 -44.45
C GLY A 52 2.18 -26.42 -43.09
N ILE A 53 2.06 -25.67 -41.98
CA ILE A 53 2.10 -26.20 -40.61
C ILE A 53 0.74 -26.78 -40.17
N PHE A 54 -0.37 -26.20 -40.63
CA PHE A 54 -1.71 -26.67 -40.26
C PHE A 54 -2.26 -27.76 -41.19
N ASP A 55 -1.83 -27.81 -42.44
CA ASP A 55 -2.37 -28.71 -43.48
C ASP A 55 -1.43 -29.88 -43.76
N GLY A 56 -1.02 -30.58 -42.69
CA GLY A 56 -0.14 -31.74 -42.77
C GLY A 56 -0.76 -32.90 -43.56
N SER A 57 -0.72 -32.85 -44.89
CA SER A 57 -0.61 -34.00 -45.81
C SER A 57 -0.78 -33.60 -47.28
N SER A 58 0.05 -34.23 -48.10
CA SER A 58 -0.01 -34.30 -49.55
C SER A 58 -1.33 -34.84 -50.10
N SER A 59 -1.73 -34.28 -51.25
CA SER A 59 -2.55 -34.84 -52.34
C SER A 59 -4.09 -34.96 -52.23
N SER A 60 -4.73 -34.26 -53.19
CA SER A 60 -5.85 -34.67 -54.06
C SER A 60 -7.34 -34.53 -53.67
N SER A 61 -8.06 -34.02 -54.68
CA SER A 61 -9.48 -34.14 -55.07
C SER A 61 -10.63 -33.41 -54.33
N SER A 62 -11.12 -32.39 -55.05
CA SER A 62 -12.50 -32.14 -55.51
C SER A 62 -13.68 -32.00 -54.53
N ALA A 63 -14.32 -30.84 -54.70
CA ALA A 63 -15.77 -30.57 -54.73
C ALA A 63 -16.49 -30.08 -53.46
N ALA A 64 -17.31 -29.05 -53.72
CA ALA A 64 -18.48 -28.56 -52.99
C ALA A 64 -18.26 -27.67 -51.75
N GLY A 65 -18.56 -26.37 -51.90
CA GLY A 65 -18.99 -25.49 -50.80
C GLY A 65 -17.91 -24.76 -50.01
N GLY A 66 -16.66 -24.72 -50.48
CA GLY A 66 -15.59 -23.99 -49.80
C GLY A 66 -15.70 -22.49 -50.03
N VAL A 67 -15.91 -21.71 -48.96
CA VAL A 67 -15.70 -20.25 -48.97
C VAL A 67 -14.33 -19.99 -49.55
N SER A 68 -14.25 -19.20 -50.62
CA SER A 68 -12.96 -18.97 -51.29
C SER A 68 -12.02 -18.27 -50.32
N LEU A 69 -10.75 -18.65 -50.28
CA LEU A 69 -9.74 -18.02 -49.42
C LEU A 69 -9.65 -16.49 -49.67
N ALA A 70 -10.04 -16.04 -50.87
CA ALA A 70 -10.19 -14.63 -51.21
C ALA A 70 -11.34 -13.93 -50.46
N GLU A 71 -12.49 -14.58 -50.27
CA GLU A 71 -13.61 -14.05 -49.49
C GLU A 71 -13.26 -13.96 -48.00
N VAL A 72 -12.53 -14.94 -47.47
CA VAL A 72 -12.03 -14.91 -46.08
C VAL A 72 -11.03 -13.77 -45.89
N TYR A 73 -10.13 -13.56 -46.86
CA TYR A 73 -9.17 -12.45 -46.84
C TYR A 73 -9.85 -11.08 -46.91
N GLU A 74 -10.80 -10.90 -47.84
CA GLU A 74 -11.57 -9.65 -47.96
C GLU A 74 -12.41 -9.34 -46.72
N LEU A 75 -12.99 -10.38 -46.10
CA LEU A 75 -13.70 -10.24 -44.83
C LEU A 75 -12.73 -9.85 -43.71
N TRP A 76 -11.55 -10.46 -43.64
CA TRP A 76 -10.51 -10.14 -42.67
C TRP A 76 -10.01 -8.69 -42.81
N VAL A 77 -9.74 -8.23 -44.03
CA VAL A 77 -9.34 -6.84 -44.33
C VAL A 77 -10.44 -5.86 -43.91
N ARG A 78 -11.71 -6.19 -44.19
CA ARG A 78 -12.86 -5.37 -43.80
C ARG A 78 -13.06 -5.30 -42.28
N VAL A 79 -12.91 -6.41 -41.57
CA VAL A 79 -13.01 -6.47 -40.10
C VAL A 79 -11.83 -5.74 -39.45
N ARG A 80 -10.61 -5.94 -39.96
CA ARG A 80 -9.41 -5.25 -39.48
C ARG A 80 -9.55 -3.73 -39.60
N GLY A 81 -9.96 -3.24 -40.77
CA GLY A 81 -10.11 -1.80 -41.01
C GLY A 81 -11.26 -1.14 -40.26
N ARG A 82 -12.41 -1.83 -40.11
CA ARG A 82 -13.62 -1.23 -39.50
C ARG A 82 -13.77 -1.45 -38.01
N VAL A 83 -13.16 -2.48 -37.44
CA VAL A 83 -13.39 -2.87 -36.05
C VAL A 83 -12.09 -2.85 -35.26
N ILE A 84 -11.05 -3.52 -35.75
CA ILE A 84 -9.79 -3.66 -34.99
C ILE A 84 -9.02 -2.34 -34.94
N ALA A 85 -8.86 -1.66 -36.09
CA ALA A 85 -8.15 -0.38 -36.17
C ALA A 85 -8.75 0.72 -35.27
N PRO A 86 -10.07 1.02 -35.31
CA PRO A 86 -10.64 2.04 -34.43
C PRO A 86 -10.65 1.61 -32.96
N ALA A 87 -10.84 0.32 -32.66
CA ALA A 87 -10.78 -0.16 -31.27
C ALA A 87 -9.37 -0.01 -30.68
N LEU A 88 -8.33 -0.32 -31.47
CA LEU A 88 -6.94 -0.14 -31.06
C LEU A 88 -6.59 1.36 -30.92
N GLN A 89 -7.10 2.21 -31.82
CA GLN A 89 -6.96 3.66 -31.69
C GLN A 89 -7.55 4.18 -30.38
N VAL A 90 -8.78 3.78 -30.06
CA VAL A 90 -9.43 4.17 -28.80
C VAL A 90 -8.62 3.67 -27.60
N ALA A 91 -8.10 2.45 -27.63
CA ALA A 91 -7.26 1.91 -26.56
C ALA A 91 -5.95 2.71 -26.41
N VAL A 92 -5.28 3.06 -27.51
CA VAL A 92 -4.07 3.89 -27.49
C VAL A 92 -4.38 5.28 -26.93
N TRP A 93 -5.46 5.92 -27.38
CA TRP A 93 -5.90 7.20 -26.85
C TRP A 93 -6.22 7.12 -25.34
N ALA A 94 -6.89 6.06 -24.89
CA ALA A 94 -7.16 5.84 -23.47
C ALA A 94 -5.86 5.67 -22.66
N CYS A 95 -4.91 4.88 -23.15
CA CYS A 95 -3.59 4.71 -22.53
C CYS A 95 -2.81 6.03 -22.47
N MET A 96 -2.84 6.83 -23.55
CA MET A 96 -2.22 8.15 -23.59
C MET A 96 -2.82 9.09 -22.56
N VAL A 97 -4.15 9.14 -22.45
CA VAL A 97 -4.84 9.97 -21.45
C VAL A 97 -4.49 9.54 -20.03
N MET A 98 -4.50 8.25 -19.72
CA MET A 98 -4.11 7.76 -18.40
C MET A 98 -2.64 8.06 -18.09
N SER A 99 -1.74 7.91 -19.06
CA SER A 99 -0.33 8.24 -18.89
C SER A 99 -0.12 9.72 -18.59
N VAL A 100 -0.80 10.61 -19.33
CA VAL A 100 -0.73 12.06 -19.08
C VAL A 100 -1.28 12.40 -17.70
N MET A 101 -2.42 11.83 -17.30
CA MET A 101 -2.99 12.03 -15.97
C MET A 101 -2.00 11.65 -14.86
N LEU A 102 -1.36 10.47 -14.96
CA LEU A 102 -0.36 10.03 -13.98
C LEU A 102 0.86 10.96 -13.92
N VAL A 103 1.32 11.47 -15.07
CA VAL A 103 2.44 12.44 -15.11
C VAL A 103 2.02 13.76 -14.46
N VAL A 104 0.81 14.25 -14.72
CA VAL A 104 0.29 15.48 -14.10
C VAL A 104 0.20 15.33 -12.58
N GLU A 105 -0.31 14.20 -12.09
CA GLU A 105 -0.37 13.90 -10.64
C GLU A 105 1.03 13.81 -10.01
N ALA A 106 1.97 13.15 -10.68
CA ALA A 106 3.36 13.05 -10.22
C ALA A 106 4.03 14.44 -10.17
N LEU A 107 3.84 15.27 -11.19
CA LEU A 107 4.35 16.64 -11.23
C LEU A 107 3.73 17.50 -10.13
N TYR A 108 2.42 17.42 -9.92
CA TYR A 108 1.73 18.11 -8.85
C TYR A 108 2.31 17.72 -7.47
N ASN A 109 2.44 16.43 -7.19
CA ASN A 109 3.01 15.93 -5.94
C ASN A 109 4.48 16.37 -5.76
N CYS A 110 5.26 16.42 -6.84
CA CYS A 110 6.63 16.91 -6.82
C CYS A 110 6.70 18.40 -6.47
N VAL A 111 5.90 19.23 -7.14
CA VAL A 111 5.83 20.68 -6.89
C VAL A 111 5.38 20.99 -5.47
N VAL A 112 4.32 20.31 -4.99
CA VAL A 112 3.85 20.46 -3.60
C VAL A 112 4.93 20.05 -2.61
N SER A 113 5.59 18.91 -2.83
CA SER A 113 6.65 18.43 -1.93
C SER A 113 7.86 19.37 -1.89
N LEU A 114 8.25 19.93 -3.04
CA LEU A 114 9.32 20.93 -3.12
C LEU A 114 8.90 22.25 -2.48
N GLY A 115 7.66 22.68 -2.67
CA GLY A 115 7.09 23.86 -2.02
C GLY A 115 7.09 23.74 -0.50
N VAL A 116 6.56 22.64 0.05
CA VAL A 116 6.54 22.38 1.50
C VAL A 116 7.97 22.36 2.07
N LYS A 117 8.92 21.72 1.37
CA LYS A 117 10.33 21.71 1.78
C LYS A 117 10.97 23.11 1.71
N ALA A 118 10.71 23.87 0.66
CA ALA A 118 11.29 25.21 0.47
C ALA A 118 10.77 26.23 1.49
N VAL A 119 9.49 26.14 1.84
CA VAL A 119 8.89 27.00 2.88
C VAL A 119 9.26 26.50 4.29
N GLY A 120 9.88 25.32 4.42
CA GLY A 120 10.28 24.75 5.71
C GLY A 120 9.07 24.48 6.62
N TRP A 121 7.91 24.18 6.02
CA TRP A 121 6.68 23.87 6.74
C TRP A 121 6.87 22.58 7.53
N ARG A 122 7.30 22.72 8.78
CA ARG A 122 7.40 21.60 9.72
C ARG A 122 6.12 21.52 10.56
N PRO A 123 5.68 20.31 10.94
CA PRO A 123 4.47 20.11 11.76
C PRO A 123 4.49 20.93 13.05
N GLU A 124 5.69 21.18 13.60
CA GLU A 124 5.96 22.01 14.78
C GLU A 124 5.44 23.46 14.67
N TRP A 125 5.21 23.99 13.46
CA TRP A 125 4.66 25.33 13.25
C TRP A 125 3.14 25.39 13.42
N ARG A 126 2.45 24.26 13.23
CA ARG A 126 0.99 24.17 13.29
C ARG A 126 0.50 23.51 14.57
N PHE A 127 1.25 22.56 15.10
CA PHE A 127 0.84 21.78 16.25
C PHE A 127 1.82 21.97 17.41
N LYS A 128 1.26 22.29 18.57
CA LYS A 128 2.01 22.33 19.82
C LYS A 128 2.30 20.89 20.26
N TRP A 129 3.57 20.60 20.53
CA TRP A 129 4.04 19.26 20.92
C TRP A 129 4.79 19.28 22.25
N GLU A 130 4.69 20.37 23.01
CA GLU A 130 5.40 20.55 24.28
C GLU A 130 5.15 19.35 25.20
N PRO A 131 6.22 18.75 25.80
CA PRO A 131 6.08 17.64 26.73
C PRO A 131 5.04 17.97 27.80
N LEU A 132 4.22 16.99 28.17
CA LEU A 132 3.32 17.15 29.30
C LEU A 132 4.18 17.45 30.54
N ALA A 133 3.87 18.54 31.26
CA ALA A 133 4.58 18.98 32.44
C ALA A 133 4.39 17.98 33.59
N GLY A 134 5.08 16.85 33.51
CA GLY A 134 5.07 15.74 34.45
C GLY A 134 6.43 15.47 35.09
N ASP A 135 7.46 16.25 34.75
CA ASP A 135 8.79 16.15 35.38
C ASP A 135 8.82 16.71 36.81
N ASP A 136 7.74 17.35 37.27
CA ASP A 136 7.56 17.70 38.68
C ASP A 136 7.11 16.44 39.45
N GLU A 137 8.06 15.70 40.05
CA GLU A 137 7.79 14.49 40.87
C GLU A 137 6.70 14.67 41.96
N GLU A 138 6.38 15.92 42.35
CA GLU A 138 5.32 16.25 43.32
C GLU A 138 3.90 16.23 42.73
N LYS A 139 3.73 16.40 41.41
CA LYS A 139 2.43 16.30 40.75
C LYS A 139 2.32 14.91 40.14
N GLY A 140 1.85 13.95 40.93
CA GLY A 140 1.66 12.56 40.49
C GLY A 140 0.92 12.42 39.15
N GLY A 141 0.92 11.22 38.57
CA GLY A 141 0.45 10.88 37.21
C GLY A 141 -1.00 11.26 36.82
N ALA A 142 -1.72 12.02 37.65
CA ALA A 142 -3.06 12.53 37.43
C ALA A 142 -3.22 13.42 36.18
N HIS A 143 -2.14 14.03 35.68
CA HIS A 143 -2.18 14.85 34.45
C HIS A 143 -1.98 14.03 33.16
N TYR A 144 -1.60 12.75 33.28
CA TYR A 144 -1.45 11.89 32.11
C TYR A 144 -2.80 11.27 31.75
N PRO A 145 -3.26 11.43 30.49
CA PRO A 145 -4.50 10.81 30.03
C PRO A 145 -4.37 9.29 30.03
N MET A 146 -5.50 8.61 30.18
CA MET A 146 -5.52 7.15 30.09
C MET A 146 -5.32 6.70 28.63
N VAL A 147 -4.33 5.84 28.38
CA VAL A 147 -4.01 5.34 27.03
C VAL A 147 -4.20 3.83 26.95
N LEU A 148 -4.93 3.39 25.92
CA LEU A 148 -5.04 1.99 25.52
C LEU A 148 -4.02 1.69 24.42
N VAL A 149 -3.16 0.70 24.62
CA VAL A 149 -2.26 0.19 23.59
C VAL A 149 -2.81 -1.12 23.06
N GLN A 150 -3.25 -1.18 21.80
CA GLN A 150 -3.79 -2.37 21.17
C GLN A 150 -2.77 -3.05 20.26
N ILE A 151 -2.61 -4.36 20.43
CA ILE A 151 -1.73 -5.20 19.62
C ILE A 151 -2.57 -6.36 19.05
N PRO A 152 -3.06 -6.27 17.80
CA PRO A 152 -3.73 -7.37 17.14
C PRO A 152 -2.70 -8.38 16.62
N MET A 153 -2.84 -9.64 16.99
CA MET A 153 -1.92 -10.72 16.62
C MET A 153 -2.62 -11.87 15.90
N TYR A 154 -1.91 -12.52 14.98
CA TYR A 154 -2.40 -13.68 14.24
C TYR A 154 -1.27 -14.63 13.82
N ASN A 155 -1.13 -15.74 14.55
CA ASN A 155 -0.13 -16.79 14.32
C ASN A 155 1.33 -16.26 14.29
N GLU A 156 1.63 -15.29 15.16
CA GLU A 156 2.94 -14.61 15.22
C GLU A 156 3.86 -15.30 16.25
N LEU A 157 4.66 -16.27 15.82
CA LEU A 157 5.50 -17.05 16.72
C LEU A 157 6.83 -16.37 17.07
N GLU A 158 7.41 -15.63 16.14
CA GLU A 158 8.76 -15.07 16.31
C GLU A 158 8.74 -13.68 16.94
N VAL A 159 7.71 -12.90 16.64
CA VAL A 159 7.64 -11.48 17.01
C VAL A 159 6.82 -11.19 18.27
N TYR A 160 5.96 -12.10 18.74
CA TYR A 160 5.05 -11.80 19.87
C TYR A 160 5.76 -11.33 21.14
N LYS A 161 6.92 -11.92 21.46
CA LYS A 161 7.69 -11.52 22.65
C LYS A 161 8.24 -10.11 22.51
N LEU A 162 8.78 -9.79 21.34
CA LEU A 162 9.39 -8.50 21.07
C LEU A 162 8.33 -7.39 21.05
N SER A 163 7.19 -7.62 20.40
CA SER A 163 6.12 -6.62 20.32
C SER A 163 5.41 -6.40 21.65
N ILE A 164 5.06 -7.47 22.38
CA ILE A 164 4.47 -7.33 23.72
C ILE A 164 5.47 -6.66 24.67
N GLY A 165 6.74 -7.06 24.63
CA GLY A 165 7.81 -6.47 25.43
C GLY A 165 7.96 -4.97 25.17
N ALA A 166 8.12 -4.58 23.90
CA ALA A 166 8.25 -3.18 23.51
C ALA A 166 7.03 -2.33 23.92
N ALA A 167 5.81 -2.87 23.78
CA ALA A 167 4.60 -2.18 24.22
C ALA A 167 4.50 -2.04 25.74
N CYS A 168 5.03 -3.01 26.50
CA CYS A 168 5.07 -2.96 27.97
C CYS A 168 6.19 -2.06 28.50
N GLU A 169 7.21 -1.78 27.69
CA GLU A 169 8.36 -0.92 28.01
C GLU A 169 8.14 0.56 27.64
N LEU A 170 6.97 0.90 27.09
CA LEU A 170 6.58 2.29 26.84
C LEU A 170 6.65 3.13 28.13
N GLN A 171 7.32 4.28 28.03
CA GLN A 171 7.45 5.24 29.11
C GLN A 171 6.13 5.98 29.30
N TRP A 172 5.30 5.44 30.19
CA TRP A 172 4.05 6.04 30.63
C TRP A 172 3.76 5.62 32.08
N PRO A 173 3.02 6.42 32.87
CA PRO A 173 2.61 5.99 34.20
C PRO A 173 1.85 4.66 34.14
N LYS A 174 2.28 3.68 34.94
CA LYS A 174 1.76 2.30 34.91
C LYS A 174 0.27 2.21 35.24
N ASP A 175 -0.25 3.17 36.01
CA ASP A 175 -1.67 3.32 36.34
C ASP A 175 -2.48 3.95 35.20
N ARG A 176 -1.82 4.59 34.22
CA ARG A 176 -2.43 5.32 33.10
C ARG A 176 -2.29 4.64 31.74
N ILE A 177 -1.67 3.45 31.69
CA ILE A 177 -1.52 2.66 30.47
C ILE A 177 -2.23 1.31 30.63
N ILE A 178 -2.95 0.91 29.59
CA ILE A 178 -3.56 -0.42 29.49
C ILE A 178 -3.07 -1.05 28.20
N VAL A 179 -2.37 -2.19 28.28
CA VAL A 179 -1.93 -2.94 27.10
C VAL A 179 -2.96 -4.02 26.81
N GLN A 180 -3.55 -4.02 25.62
CA GLN A 180 -4.54 -4.98 25.17
C GLN A 180 -3.98 -5.79 24.01
N VAL A 181 -3.78 -7.08 24.26
CA VAL A 181 -3.35 -8.05 23.26
C VAL A 181 -4.60 -8.76 22.71
N LEU A 182 -4.85 -8.59 21.42
CA LEU A 182 -6.01 -9.14 20.71
C LEU A 182 -5.54 -10.30 19.84
N ASP A 183 -5.65 -11.52 20.35
CA ASP A 183 -5.14 -12.71 19.66
C ASP A 183 -6.24 -13.45 18.87
N ASP A 184 -6.07 -13.46 17.56
CA ASP A 184 -6.92 -14.12 16.57
C ASP A 184 -6.33 -15.43 16.04
N SER A 185 -5.22 -15.89 16.61
CA SER A 185 -4.48 -17.08 16.16
C SER A 185 -5.40 -18.31 16.06
N THR A 186 -5.05 -19.22 15.17
CA THR A 186 -5.76 -20.51 15.04
C THR A 186 -5.04 -21.61 15.82
N ASP A 187 -3.72 -21.49 15.95
CA ASP A 187 -2.89 -22.48 16.64
C ASP A 187 -3.01 -22.34 18.17
N PRO A 188 -3.48 -23.38 18.89
CA PRO A 188 -3.51 -23.38 20.36
C PRO A 188 -2.14 -23.26 21.02
N PHE A 189 -1.07 -23.70 20.34
CA PHE A 189 0.29 -23.60 20.87
C PHE A 189 0.73 -22.12 20.94
N ILE A 190 0.54 -21.37 19.85
CA ILE A 190 0.86 -19.94 19.80
C ILE A 190 0.03 -19.16 20.81
N LYS A 191 -1.27 -19.47 20.94
CA LYS A 191 -2.14 -18.83 21.94
C LYS A 191 -1.62 -18.98 23.37
N ASN A 192 -1.21 -20.18 23.75
CA ASN A 192 -0.66 -20.42 25.09
C ASN A 192 0.62 -19.62 25.31
N LEU A 193 1.49 -19.51 24.31
CA LEU A 193 2.72 -18.73 24.43
C LEU A 193 2.44 -17.24 24.63
N VAL A 194 1.51 -16.68 23.85
CA VAL A 194 1.10 -15.27 23.99
C VAL A 194 0.45 -15.01 25.35
N GLU A 195 -0.43 -15.91 25.80
CA GLU A 195 -1.10 -15.80 27.09
C GLU A 195 -0.10 -15.85 28.25
N LEU A 196 0.86 -16.78 28.22
CA LEU A 196 1.93 -16.89 29.22
C LEU A 196 2.82 -15.63 29.25
N GLU A 197 3.15 -15.07 28.10
CA GLU A 197 3.91 -13.82 28.03
C GLU A 197 3.13 -12.68 28.68
N CYS A 198 1.83 -12.54 28.37
CA CYS A 198 0.96 -11.55 28.98
C CYS A 198 0.87 -11.72 30.51
N GLU A 199 0.71 -12.96 31.00
CA GLU A 199 0.71 -13.26 32.44
C GLU A 199 2.02 -12.85 33.11
N SER A 200 3.16 -13.10 32.46
CA SER A 200 4.48 -12.72 32.99
C SER A 200 4.61 -11.21 33.22
N TRP A 201 4.04 -10.39 32.32
CA TRP A 201 4.01 -8.93 32.45
C TRP A 201 2.97 -8.46 33.46
N ALA A 202 1.83 -9.15 33.56
CA ALA A 202 0.84 -8.88 34.60
C ALA A 202 1.42 -9.05 36.01
N VAL A 203 2.22 -10.09 36.24
CA VAL A 203 2.91 -10.34 37.52
C VAL A 203 3.93 -9.24 37.85
N LYS A 204 4.56 -8.62 36.84
CA LYS A 204 5.44 -7.45 37.00
C LYS A 204 4.69 -6.16 37.34
N GLY A 205 3.36 -6.21 37.47
CA GLY A 205 2.51 -5.08 37.86
C GLY A 205 2.09 -4.17 36.70
N LEU A 206 2.18 -4.63 35.45
CA LEU A 206 1.62 -3.93 34.30
C LEU A 206 0.16 -4.30 34.07
N ASN A 207 -0.65 -3.33 33.64
CA ASN A 207 -2.05 -3.56 33.32
C ASN A 207 -2.20 -4.09 31.88
N ILE A 208 -1.87 -5.36 31.69
CA ILE A 208 -2.02 -6.07 30.42
C ILE A 208 -3.30 -6.92 30.42
N LYS A 209 -4.00 -6.93 29.28
CA LYS A 209 -5.25 -7.67 29.04
C LYS A 209 -5.10 -8.51 27.79
N TYR A 210 -5.17 -9.82 27.97
CA TYR A 210 -5.25 -10.77 26.86
C TYR A 210 -6.71 -11.01 26.51
N ALA A 211 -7.07 -10.89 25.23
CA ALA A 211 -8.42 -11.08 24.75
C ALA A 211 -8.44 -11.87 23.44
N THR A 212 -9.31 -12.88 23.39
CA THR A 212 -9.52 -13.72 22.21
C THR A 212 -10.96 -13.63 21.71
N ARG A 213 -11.22 -14.11 20.49
CA ARG A 213 -12.58 -14.23 19.96
C ARG A 213 -12.82 -15.56 19.27
N SER A 214 -14.08 -15.98 19.30
CA SER A 214 -14.55 -17.22 18.65
C SER A 214 -14.82 -17.06 17.15
N SER A 215 -15.11 -15.84 16.67
CA SER A 215 -15.43 -15.57 15.27
C SER A 215 -14.49 -14.52 14.67
N ARG A 216 -13.83 -14.86 13.55
CA ARG A 216 -12.91 -13.99 12.81
C ARG A 216 -13.61 -13.05 11.82
N LYS A 217 -14.87 -12.68 12.08
CA LYS A 217 -15.58 -11.75 11.19
C LYS A 217 -14.89 -10.39 11.19
N GLY A 218 -14.55 -9.87 10.02
CA GLY A 218 -13.89 -8.57 9.85
C GLY A 218 -12.37 -8.55 10.11
N PHE A 219 -11.71 -9.72 10.24
CA PHE A 219 -10.25 -9.83 10.39
C PHE A 219 -9.70 -8.83 11.44
N LYS A 220 -8.58 -8.15 11.14
CA LYS A 220 -7.93 -7.18 12.02
C LYS A 220 -8.87 -6.07 12.51
N ALA A 221 -9.66 -5.48 11.61
CA ALA A 221 -10.62 -4.43 11.97
C ALA A 221 -11.71 -4.93 12.93
N GLY A 222 -12.16 -6.17 12.75
CA GLY A 222 -13.11 -6.82 13.65
C GLY A 222 -12.52 -7.13 15.04
N ALA A 223 -11.23 -7.47 15.11
CA ALA A 223 -10.54 -7.70 16.37
C ALA A 223 -10.42 -6.39 17.16
N LEU A 224 -9.93 -5.33 16.50
CA LEU A 224 -9.82 -3.99 17.09
C LEU A 224 -11.16 -3.45 17.58
N LYS A 225 -12.23 -3.60 16.77
CA LYS A 225 -13.58 -3.20 17.17
C LYS A 225 -14.04 -3.93 18.44
N LYS A 226 -13.84 -5.24 18.51
CA LYS A 226 -14.20 -6.03 19.70
C LYS A 226 -13.38 -5.60 20.92
N GLY A 227 -12.10 -5.28 20.72
CA GLY A 227 -11.24 -4.73 21.77
C GLY A 227 -11.78 -3.43 22.37
N MET A 228 -12.37 -2.56 21.54
CA MET A 228 -13.01 -1.31 21.97
C MET A 228 -14.35 -1.51 22.70
N GLU A 229 -15.00 -2.66 22.59
CA GLU A 229 -16.26 -2.96 23.29
C GLU A 229 -16.04 -3.25 24.79
N CYS A 230 -14.81 -3.56 25.20
CA CYS A 230 -14.42 -3.83 26.58
C CYS A 230 -14.57 -2.60 27.49
N ASP A 231 -14.95 -2.80 28.76
CA ASP A 231 -15.23 -1.70 29.69
C ASP A 231 -14.00 -0.86 30.05
N TYR A 232 -12.83 -1.47 30.08
CA TYR A 232 -11.57 -0.74 30.30
C TYR A 232 -11.17 0.12 29.10
N ALA A 233 -11.54 -0.27 27.87
CA ALA A 233 -11.25 0.53 26.68
C ALA A 233 -12.03 1.84 26.68
N LYS A 234 -13.24 1.85 27.25
CA LYS A 234 -14.07 3.05 27.41
C LYS A 234 -13.53 4.05 28.45
N GLN A 235 -12.61 3.60 29.31
CA GLN A 235 -11.95 4.44 30.31
C GLN A 235 -10.73 5.15 29.74
N CYS A 236 -10.22 4.71 28.58
CA CYS A 236 -9.09 5.32 27.90
C CYS A 236 -9.55 6.48 27.02
N GLU A 237 -8.80 7.58 27.07
CA GLU A 237 -9.04 8.78 26.26
C GLU A 237 -8.42 8.63 24.87
N TYR A 238 -7.26 7.96 24.80
CA TYR A 238 -6.52 7.73 23.57
C TYR A 238 -6.25 6.25 23.34
N VAL A 239 -6.14 5.87 22.08
CA VAL A 239 -5.81 4.52 21.65
C VAL A 239 -4.61 4.56 20.73
N ALA A 240 -3.55 3.86 21.09
CA ALA A 240 -2.41 3.56 20.23
C ALA A 240 -2.58 2.15 19.68
N ILE A 241 -2.39 1.97 18.37
CA ILE A 241 -2.52 0.67 17.71
C ILE A 241 -1.16 0.34 17.10
N PHE A 242 -0.61 -0.82 17.47
CA PHE A 242 0.63 -1.34 16.91
C PHE A 242 0.36 -2.69 16.26
N ASP A 243 1.02 -2.95 15.14
CA ASP A 243 0.99 -4.28 14.53
C ASP A 243 1.89 -5.25 15.32
N ALA A 244 1.70 -6.55 15.13
CA ALA A 244 2.38 -7.57 15.93
C ALA A 244 3.90 -7.63 15.71
N ASP A 245 4.39 -7.04 14.62
CA ASP A 245 5.79 -6.91 14.24
C ASP A 245 6.41 -5.57 14.68
N PHE A 246 5.60 -4.65 15.23
CA PHE A 246 6.09 -3.32 15.59
C PHE A 246 6.70 -3.32 17.00
N GLN A 247 7.86 -2.68 17.09
CA GLN A 247 8.60 -2.43 18.33
C GLN A 247 8.70 -0.92 18.52
N PRO A 248 7.70 -0.27 19.15
CA PRO A 248 7.74 1.17 19.36
C PRO A 248 8.89 1.56 20.30
N GLU A 249 9.52 2.72 20.04
CA GLU A 249 10.49 3.30 20.96
C GLU A 249 9.83 3.62 22.32
N PRO A 250 10.53 3.51 23.45
CA PRO A 250 9.94 3.74 24.77
C PRO A 250 9.32 5.13 24.94
N ASP A 251 9.84 6.15 24.27
CA ASP A 251 9.36 7.54 24.31
C ASP A 251 8.16 7.81 23.38
N PHE A 252 7.64 6.79 22.67
CA PHE A 252 6.59 6.96 21.66
C PHE A 252 5.35 7.69 22.20
N LEU A 253 4.83 7.30 23.37
CA LEU A 253 3.64 7.94 23.94
C LEU A 253 3.94 9.36 24.43
N LEU A 254 5.13 9.60 24.99
CA LEU A 254 5.58 10.93 25.40
C LEU A 254 5.67 11.90 24.23
N ARG A 255 5.98 11.40 23.02
CA ARG A 255 6.08 12.23 21.81
C ARG A 255 4.75 12.38 21.09
N THR A 256 3.85 11.40 21.16
CA THR A 256 2.61 11.39 20.38
C THR A 256 1.42 11.98 21.14
N VAL A 257 1.25 11.67 22.43
CA VAL A 257 0.10 12.11 23.22
C VAL A 257 0.01 13.63 23.39
N PRO A 258 1.11 14.40 23.56
CA PRO A 258 1.01 15.85 23.70
C PRO A 258 0.35 16.54 22.51
N PHE A 259 0.46 15.98 21.30
CA PHE A 259 -0.22 16.53 20.12
C PHE A 259 -1.74 16.53 20.28
N PHE A 260 -2.31 15.52 20.93
CA PHE A 260 -3.74 15.49 21.19
C PHE A 260 -4.14 16.45 22.31
N VAL A 261 -3.37 16.48 23.40
CA VAL A 261 -3.69 17.30 24.58
C VAL A 261 -3.67 18.80 24.26
N HIS A 262 -2.68 19.26 23.48
CA HIS A 262 -2.55 20.68 23.16
C HIS A 262 -3.40 21.13 21.97
N ASN A 263 -3.91 20.20 21.16
CA ASN A 263 -4.61 20.51 19.91
C ASN A 263 -5.93 19.71 19.82
N PRO A 264 -7.07 20.25 20.31
CA PRO A 264 -8.34 19.52 20.39
C PRO A 264 -8.96 19.18 19.02
N GLU A 265 -8.47 19.79 17.94
CA GLU A 265 -8.92 19.49 16.56
C GLU A 265 -8.23 18.25 15.96
N VAL A 266 -7.20 17.70 16.62
CA VAL A 266 -6.44 16.55 16.12
C VAL A 266 -7.12 15.26 16.53
N ALA A 267 -7.52 14.46 15.53
CA ALA A 267 -8.15 13.15 15.74
C ALA A 267 -7.18 11.96 15.54
N LEU A 268 -6.07 12.16 14.82
CA LEU A 268 -5.11 11.10 14.50
C LEU A 268 -3.69 11.67 14.45
N VAL A 269 -2.76 10.95 15.09
CA VAL A 269 -1.31 11.17 14.97
C VAL A 269 -0.72 9.91 14.36
N GLN A 270 -0.11 10.04 13.19
CA GLN A 270 0.53 8.93 12.50
C GLN A 270 2.05 9.07 12.61
N ALA A 271 2.69 8.08 13.24
CA ALA A 271 4.14 7.98 13.25
C ALA A 271 4.65 7.41 11.91
N ARG A 272 5.89 7.76 11.57
CA ARG A 272 6.58 7.22 10.40
C ARG A 272 6.93 5.75 10.64
N TRP A 273 6.79 4.93 9.60
CA TRP A 273 7.30 3.56 9.61
C TRP A 273 8.79 3.56 9.24
N SER A 274 9.59 2.92 10.08
CA SER A 274 10.99 2.59 9.81
C SER A 274 11.13 1.08 9.82
N PHE A 275 11.78 0.55 8.80
CA PHE A 275 12.10 -0.87 8.71
C PHE A 275 13.57 -1.02 9.09
N GLU A 276 13.83 -1.69 10.20
CA GLU A 276 15.17 -2.19 10.48
C GLU A 276 15.23 -3.62 9.96
N PHE A 277 16.04 -3.85 8.93
CA PHE A 277 16.40 -5.21 8.57
C PHE A 277 17.30 -5.73 9.67
N CYS A 278 16.85 -6.75 10.39
CA CYS A 278 17.68 -7.46 11.35
C CYS A 278 18.88 -8.03 10.59
N SER A 279 20.07 -7.46 10.82
CA SER A 279 21.31 -8.12 10.44
C SER A 279 21.51 -9.29 11.40
N GLU A 280 21.43 -10.51 10.88
CA GLU A 280 21.81 -11.74 11.61
C GLU A 280 23.23 -11.70 12.15
#